data_AF-A0A2J6WDR7-F1
#
_entry.id   AF-A0A2J6WDR7-F1
#
_cell.length_a   1.000
_cell.length_b   1.000
_cell.length_c   1.000
_cell.angle_alpha   90.00
_cell.angle_beta   90.00
_cell.angle_gamma   90.00
#
_symmetry.space_group_name_H-M   'P 1'
#
loop_
_entity.id
_entity.type
_entity.pdbx_description
1 polymer ?
#
loop_
_entity_poly.entity_id
_entity_poly.type
_entity_poly.pdbx_seq_one_letter_code
_entity_poly.pdbx_strand_id
1 'polypeptide(L)'
;MSVGQALKRVALTKTVEWAIGYLEKDPERNVKKVVEILYNASNTFNLPQVFKDQLKGVKTLVDNNRPGAQLLINLLKDTNPEVAKKLAVNFIVNAAWWGVPIQRETTKKEGFNVPWFMLVDPTERCNYNCI
;
A
#
# COMPACT_ATOMS: atom_id res chain seq x y z
N MET A 1 -12.16 -13.77 15.52
CA MET A 1 -11.03 -14.21 14.66
C MET A 1 -10.52 -15.53 15.19
N SER A 2 -10.27 -16.53 14.33
CA SER A 2 -9.64 -17.78 14.78
C SER A 2 -8.17 -17.54 15.15
N VAL A 3 -7.61 -18.35 16.04
CA VAL A 3 -6.20 -18.25 16.48
C VAL A 3 -5.24 -18.28 15.27
N GLY A 4 -5.53 -19.10 14.26
CA GLY A 4 -4.75 -19.16 13.02
C GLY A 4 -4.78 -17.87 12.19
N GLN A 5 -5.90 -17.15 12.17
CA GLN A 5 -5.98 -15.85 11.49
C GLN A 5 -5.21 -14.75 12.24
N ALA A 6 -5.24 -14.78 13.58
CA ALA A 6 -4.48 -13.85 14.40
C ALA A 6 -2.97 -14.05 14.18
N LEU A 7 -2.50 -15.30 14.17
CA LEU A 7 -1.10 -15.63 13.84
C LEU A 7 -0.69 -15.15 12.45
N LYS A 8 -1.51 -15.40 11.42
CA LYS A 8 -1.26 -14.90 10.05
C LYS A 8 -1.16 -13.37 10.01
N ARG A 9 -2.01 -12.67 10.76
CA ARG A 9 -1.99 -11.21 10.84
C ARG A 9 -0.69 -10.69 11.48
N VAL A 10 -0.29 -11.27 12.60
CA VAL A 10 0.97 -10.90 13.28
C VAL A 10 2.17 -11.18 12.37
N ALA A 11 2.22 -12.36 11.73
CA ALA A 11 3.29 -12.71 10.80
C ALA A 11 3.38 -11.72 9.63
N LEU A 12 2.26 -11.43 8.96
CA LEU A 12 2.25 -10.46 7.85
C LEU A 12 2.63 -9.05 8.30
N THR A 13 2.17 -8.62 9.47
CA THR A 13 2.54 -7.32 10.06
C THR A 13 4.05 -7.23 10.26
N LYS A 14 4.67 -8.24 10.88
CA LYS A 14 6.12 -8.27 11.12
C LYS A 14 6.91 -8.31 9.82
N THR A 15 6.44 -9.04 8.81
CA THR A 15 7.07 -9.07 7.48
C THR A 15 7.04 -7.69 6.81
N VAL A 16 5.90 -6.99 6.88
CA VAL A 16 5.77 -5.63 6.33
C VAL A 16 6.66 -4.64 7.07
N GLU A 17 6.67 -4.66 8.42
CA GLU A 17 7.55 -3.81 9.23
C GLU A 17 9.03 -4.02 8.90
N TRP A 18 9.44 -5.28 8.74
CA TRP A 18 10.80 -5.63 8.35
C TRP A 18 11.14 -5.14 6.94
N ALA A 19 10.21 -5.30 5.98
CA ALA A 19 10.41 -4.85 4.60
C ALA A 19 10.57 -3.33 4.51
N ILE A 20 9.75 -2.57 5.26
CA ILE A 20 9.89 -1.12 5.36
C ILE A 20 11.23 -0.75 6.01
N GLY A 21 11.60 -1.42 7.10
CA GLY A 21 12.91 -1.20 7.74
C GLY A 21 14.10 -1.52 6.84
N TYR A 22 13.97 -2.46 5.90
CA TYR A 22 14.98 -2.71 4.87
C TYR A 22 15.02 -1.59 3.83
N LEU A 23 13.86 -1.12 3.37
CA LEU A 23 13.75 0.00 2.43
C LEU A 23 14.34 1.30 2.99
N GLU A 24 14.12 1.59 4.28
CA GLU A 24 14.62 2.80 4.97
C GLU A 24 16.15 2.90 5.02
N LYS A 25 16.89 1.78 4.99
CA LYS A 25 18.37 1.78 5.12
C LYS A 25 19.09 2.44 3.93
N ASP A 26 18.58 2.21 2.73
CA ASP A 26 19.10 2.78 1.49
C ASP A 26 17.94 2.89 0.49
N PRO A 27 17.07 3.93 0.64
CA PRO A 27 15.85 4.04 -0.15
C PRO A 27 16.11 4.11 -1.65
N GLU A 28 17.20 4.77 -2.08
CA GLU A 28 17.52 4.95 -3.50
C GLU A 28 17.83 3.62 -4.18
N ARG A 29 18.63 2.77 -3.52
CA ARG A 29 18.99 1.46 -4.06
C ARG A 29 17.92 0.41 -3.82
N ASN A 30 17.31 0.42 -2.63
CA ASN A 30 16.42 -0.66 -2.20
C ASN A 30 15.04 -0.55 -2.83
N VAL A 31 14.52 0.65 -3.13
CA VAL A 31 13.21 0.82 -3.79
C VAL A 31 13.19 0.10 -5.14
N LYS A 32 14.20 0.31 -5.99
CA LYS A 32 14.25 -0.34 -7.31
C LYS A 32 14.26 -1.87 -7.19
N LYS A 33 15.09 -2.39 -6.29
CA LYS A 33 15.22 -3.83 -6.04
C LYS A 33 13.93 -4.45 -5.50
N VAL A 34 13.29 -3.80 -4.53
CA VAL A 34 12.04 -4.30 -3.92
C VAL A 34 10.89 -4.27 -4.92
N VAL A 35 10.76 -3.20 -5.71
CA VAL A 35 9.72 -3.10 -6.75
C VAL A 35 9.90 -4.19 -7.80
N GLU A 36 11.13 -4.50 -8.20
CA GLU A 36 11.41 -5.59 -9.13
C GLU A 36 11.03 -6.96 -8.55
N ILE A 37 11.40 -7.23 -7.29
CA ILE A 37 11.02 -8.47 -6.59
C ILE A 37 9.49 -8.59 -6.51
N LEU A 38 8.79 -7.53 -6.10
CA LEU A 38 7.34 -7.53 -5.97
C LEU A 38 6.65 -7.73 -7.33
N TYR A 39 7.15 -7.07 -8.38
CA TYR A 39 6.64 -7.25 -9.74
C TYR A 39 6.82 -8.68 -10.22
N ASN A 40 8.00 -9.27 -10.05
CA ASN A 40 8.26 -10.66 -10.45
C ASN A 40 7.40 -11.64 -9.66
N ALA A 41 7.31 -11.46 -8.33
CA ALA A 41 6.42 -12.24 -7.47
C ALA A 41 4.97 -12.14 -7.94
N SER A 42 4.50 -10.96 -8.35
CA SER A 42 3.12 -10.78 -8.83
C SER A 42 2.80 -11.55 -10.11
N ASN A 43 3.82 -11.85 -10.93
CA ASN A 43 3.66 -12.67 -12.12
C ASN A 43 3.66 -14.17 -11.81
N THR A 44 4.34 -14.58 -10.73
CA THR A 44 4.39 -15.97 -10.26
C THR A 44 3.16 -16.35 -9.44
N PHE A 45 2.66 -15.44 -8.60
CA PHE A 45 1.51 -15.69 -7.74
C PHE A 45 0.19 -15.33 -8.44
N ASN A 46 -0.89 -16.05 -8.10
CA ASN A 46 -2.23 -15.76 -8.61
C ASN A 46 -2.87 -14.56 -7.88
N LEU A 47 -2.26 -13.37 -8.05
CA LEU A 47 -2.79 -12.12 -7.53
C LEU A 47 -3.91 -11.59 -8.44
N PRO A 48 -4.94 -10.92 -7.88
CA PRO A 48 -5.93 -10.20 -8.68
C PRO A 48 -5.28 -9.23 -9.66
N GLN A 49 -5.84 -9.11 -10.87
CA GLN A 49 -5.28 -8.30 -11.97
C GLN A 49 -4.99 -6.86 -11.55
N VAL A 50 -5.88 -6.25 -10.77
CA VAL A 50 -5.71 -4.88 -10.24
C VAL A 50 -4.38 -4.67 -9.51
N PHE A 51 -3.90 -5.66 -8.75
CA PHE A 51 -2.63 -5.55 -8.03
C PHE A 51 -1.43 -5.69 -8.98
N LYS A 52 -1.55 -6.53 -10.01
CA LYS A 52 -0.51 -6.66 -11.05
C LYS A 52 -0.35 -5.35 -11.82
N ASP A 53 -1.47 -4.71 -12.17
CA ASP A 53 -1.48 -3.43 -12.88
C ASP A 53 -0.88 -2.30 -12.02
N GLN A 54 -1.22 -2.26 -10.73
CA GLN A 54 -0.62 -1.32 -9.78
C GLN A 54 0.90 -1.50 -9.66
N LEU A 55 1.38 -2.73 -9.50
CA LEU A 55 2.81 -3.02 -9.41
C LEU A 55 3.56 -2.70 -10.71
N LYS A 56 2.95 -2.95 -11.87
CA LYS A 56 3.47 -2.54 -13.18
C LYS A 56 3.60 -1.02 -13.27
N GLY A 57 2.61 -0.28 -12.78
CA GLY A 57 2.64 1.18 -12.71
C GLY A 57 3.80 1.68 -11.84
N VAL A 58 3.95 1.13 -10.63
CA VAL A 58 5.05 1.47 -9.72
C VAL A 58 6.41 1.16 -10.33
N LYS A 59 6.58 -0.02 -10.97
CA LYS A 59 7.80 -0.36 -11.70
C LYS A 59 8.13 0.65 -12.78
N THR A 60 7.13 1.03 -13.56
CA THR A 60 7.28 2.00 -14.66
C THR A 60 7.65 3.39 -14.12
N LEU A 61 7.12 3.79 -12.96
CA LEU A 61 7.49 5.05 -12.31
C LEU A 61 8.96 5.06 -11.88
N VAL A 62 9.42 3.97 -11.25
CA VAL A 62 10.79 3.84 -10.75
C VAL A 62 11.80 3.71 -11.90
N ASP A 63 11.52 2.88 -12.90
CA ASP A 63 12.44 2.66 -14.02
C ASP A 63 12.64 3.91 -14.89
N ASN A 64 11.59 4.71 -15.07
CA ASN A 64 11.64 5.94 -15.86
C ASN A 64 12.01 7.17 -15.03
N ASN A 65 12.43 6.99 -13.76
CA ASN A 65 12.78 8.06 -12.84
C ASN A 65 11.76 9.23 -12.82
N ARG A 66 10.47 8.90 -12.83
CA ARG A 66 9.41 9.91 -12.80
C ARG A 66 9.35 10.59 -11.42
N PRO A 67 8.76 11.79 -11.29
CA PRO A 67 8.63 12.48 -9.99
C PRO A 67 8.02 11.61 -8.88
N GLY A 68 7.15 10.65 -9.22
CA GLY A 68 6.61 9.68 -8.27
C GLY A 68 7.64 8.74 -7.62
N ALA A 69 8.75 8.43 -8.32
CA ALA A 69 9.86 7.67 -7.75
C ALA A 69 10.60 8.48 -6.68
N GLN A 70 10.84 9.77 -6.96
CA GLN A 70 11.43 10.69 -5.99
C GLN A 70 10.50 10.86 -4.77
N LEU A 71 9.18 10.97 -4.99
CA LEU A 71 8.21 11.04 -3.90
C LEU A 71 8.26 9.80 -3.01
N LEU A 72 8.37 8.61 -3.58
CA LEU A 72 8.54 7.36 -2.82
C LEU A 72 9.82 7.38 -1.97
N ILE A 73 10.93 7.83 -2.54
CA ILE A 73 12.21 7.95 -1.84
C ILE A 73 12.10 8.97 -0.71
N ASN A 74 11.53 10.15 -0.96
CA ASN A 74 11.32 11.20 0.03
C ASN A 74 10.40 10.73 1.15
N LEU A 75 9.32 10.01 0.84
CA LEU A 75 8.46 9.41 1.86
C LEU A 75 9.23 8.48 2.79
N LEU A 76 10.18 7.70 2.29
CA LEU A 76 11.02 6.82 3.11
C LEU A 76 12.10 7.55 3.91
N LYS A 77 12.60 8.70 3.40
CA LYS A 77 13.67 9.48 4.05
C LYS A 77 13.13 10.49 5.07
N ASP A 78 12.04 11.16 4.74
CA ASP A 78 11.54 12.34 5.44
C ASP A 78 10.41 12.01 6.44
N THR A 79 9.88 10.78 6.39
CA THR A 79 8.86 10.32 7.33
C THR A 79 9.51 9.63 8.53
N ASN A 80 8.95 9.85 9.73
CA ASN A 80 9.36 9.10 10.90
C ASN A 80 9.20 7.57 10.66
N PRO A 81 10.24 6.75 10.93
CA PRO A 81 10.22 5.32 10.63
C PRO A 81 9.05 4.54 11.25
N GLU A 82 8.61 4.93 12.45
CA GLU A 82 7.47 4.28 13.11
C GLU A 82 6.16 4.61 12.39
N VAL A 83 6.02 5.85 11.91
CA VAL A 83 4.86 6.29 11.12
C VAL A 83 4.84 5.58 9.77
N ALA A 84 5.97 5.50 9.07
CA ALA A 84 6.07 4.81 7.80
C ALA A 84 5.69 3.32 7.91
N LYS A 85 6.16 2.63 8.96
CA LYS A 85 5.79 1.24 9.25
C LYS A 85 4.31 1.09 9.54
N LYS A 86 3.75 1.92 10.42
CA LYS A 86 2.31 1.88 10.75
C LYS A 86 1.45 2.16 9.52
N LEU A 87 1.85 3.12 8.68
CA LEU A 87 1.16 3.43 7.44
C LEU A 87 1.19 2.22 6.49
N ALA A 88 2.34 1.62 6.27
CA ALA A 88 2.46 0.42 5.44
C ALA A 88 1.62 -0.76 5.98
N VAL A 89 1.65 -1.02 7.28
CA VAL A 89 0.83 -2.07 7.91
C VAL A 89 -0.66 -1.77 7.72
N ASN A 90 -1.10 -0.54 7.94
CA ASN A 90 -2.51 -0.17 7.79
C ASN A 90 -2.98 -0.32 6.34
N PHE A 91 -2.21 0.12 5.36
CA PHE A 91 -2.59 0.03 3.96
C PHE A 91 -2.51 -1.40 3.42
N ILE A 92 -1.41 -2.13 3.70
CA ILE A 92 -1.17 -3.45 3.10
C ILE A 92 -1.88 -4.55 3.87
N VAL A 93 -1.73 -4.58 5.20
CA VAL A 93 -2.31 -5.64 6.03
C VAL A 93 -3.79 -5.33 6.25
N ASN A 94 -4.11 -4.22 6.91
CA ASN A 94 -5.48 -3.98 7.34
C ASN A 94 -6.43 -3.67 6.16
N ALA A 95 -6.09 -2.69 5.31
CA ALA A 95 -6.98 -2.22 4.26
C ALA A 95 -6.99 -3.12 3.01
N ALA A 96 -5.83 -3.60 2.55
CA ALA A 96 -5.77 -4.45 1.36
C ALA A 96 -6.04 -5.93 1.70
N TRP A 97 -5.20 -6.57 2.51
CA TRP A 97 -5.24 -8.03 2.70
C TRP A 97 -6.49 -8.51 3.44
N TRP A 98 -6.92 -7.81 4.49
CA TRP A 98 -8.15 -8.13 5.22
C TRP A 98 -9.37 -7.32 4.74
N GLY A 99 -9.18 -6.04 4.39
CA GLY A 99 -10.28 -5.15 4.02
C GLY A 99 -10.93 -5.47 2.67
N VAL A 100 -10.15 -5.73 1.62
CA VAL A 100 -10.69 -5.97 0.26
C VAL A 100 -11.59 -7.22 0.18
N PRO A 101 -11.24 -8.38 0.80
CA PRO A 101 -12.15 -9.52 0.83
C PRO A 101 -13.50 -9.20 1.48
N ILE A 102 -13.48 -8.53 2.65
CA ILE A 102 -14.69 -8.11 3.36
C ILE A 102 -15.52 -7.17 2.48
N GLN A 103 -14.88 -6.15 1.89
CA GLN A 103 -15.53 -5.20 0.98
C GLN A 103 -16.23 -5.91 -0.18
N ARG A 104 -15.59 -6.91 -0.79
CA ARG A 104 -16.14 -7.69 -1.91
C ARG A 104 -17.29 -8.59 -1.48
N GLU A 105 -17.19 -9.24 -0.32
CA GLU A 105 -18.27 -10.05 0.25
C GLU A 105 -19.50 -9.20 0.56
N THR A 106 -19.31 -8.04 1.20
CA THR A 106 -20.39 -7.08 1.48
C THR A 106 -21.00 -6.55 0.19
N THR A 107 -20.18 -6.20 -0.81
CA THR A 107 -20.68 -5.75 -2.13
C THR A 107 -21.59 -6.81 -2.79
N LYS A 108 -21.19 -8.08 -2.74
CA LYS A 108 -22.00 -9.20 -3.27
C LYS A 108 -23.29 -9.40 -2.50
N LYS A 109 -23.25 -9.30 -1.17
CA LYS A 109 -24.39 -9.54 -0.28
C LYS A 109 -25.45 -8.43 -0.39
N GLU A 110 -25.01 -7.19 -0.40
CA GLU A 110 -25.90 -6.03 -0.32
C GLU A 110 -26.32 -5.49 -1.71
N GLY A 111 -25.66 -5.94 -2.78
CA GLY A 111 -26.02 -5.59 -4.16
C GLY A 111 -25.57 -4.20 -4.61
N PHE A 112 -24.75 -3.50 -3.83
CA PHE A 112 -24.16 -2.20 -4.19
C PHE A 112 -22.65 -2.16 -3.89
N ASN A 113 -21.94 -1.27 -4.61
CA ASN A 113 -20.50 -1.12 -4.46
C ASN A 113 -20.14 -0.47 -3.11
N VAL A 114 -19.40 -1.21 -2.26
CA VAL A 114 -18.87 -0.67 -1.01
C VAL A 114 -17.58 0.11 -1.29
N PRO A 115 -17.42 1.36 -0.83
CA PRO A 115 -16.19 2.13 -1.04
C PRO A 115 -15.01 1.54 -0.25
N TRP A 116 -13.81 1.54 -0.84
CA TRP A 116 -12.57 1.14 -0.15
C TRP A 116 -12.00 2.28 0.71
N PHE A 117 -12.17 3.51 0.25
CA PHE A 117 -11.73 4.73 0.92
C PHE A 117 -12.87 5.75 0.86
N MET A 118 -13.09 6.46 1.97
CA MET A 118 -14.08 7.51 2.08
C MET A 118 -13.36 8.79 2.51
N LEU A 119 -13.48 9.83 1.68
CA LEU A 119 -13.07 11.17 2.05
C LEU A 119 -14.28 11.87 2.66
N VAL A 120 -14.15 12.31 3.91
CA VAL A 120 -15.17 13.09 4.60
C VAL A 120 -14.62 14.50 4.75
N ASP A 121 -15.20 15.44 4.01
CA ASP A 121 -14.91 16.86 4.19
C ASP A 121 -16.01 17.48 5.07
N PRO A 122 -15.72 17.79 6.35
CA PRO A 122 -16.71 18.36 7.25
C PRO A 122 -17.00 19.85 6.97
N THR A 123 -16.19 20.54 6.16
CA THR A 123 -16.39 21.96 5.86
C THR A 123 -15.68 22.41 4.58
N GLU A 124 -16.46 22.94 3.64
CA GLU A 124 -15.93 23.58 2.43
C GLU A 124 -15.64 25.09 2.59
N ARG A 125 -15.74 25.64 3.82
CA ARG A 125 -15.38 27.04 4.08
C ARG A 125 -13.89 27.26 3.80
N CYS A 126 -13.60 27.97 2.71
CA CYS A 126 -12.24 28.35 2.31
C CYS A 126 -12.15 29.86 2.15
N ASN A 127 -11.11 30.49 2.72
CA ASN A 127 -10.82 31.92 2.60
C ASN A 127 -9.78 32.24 1.52
N TYR A 128 -9.32 31.24 0.77
CA TYR A 128 -8.40 31.41 -0.35
C TYR A 128 -9.14 31.70 -1.64
N ASN A 129 -8.52 32.50 -2.52
CA ASN A 129 -9.01 32.80 -3.87
C ASN A 129 -8.17 32.02 -4.89
N CYS A 130 -8.41 30.71 -5.01
CA CYS A 130 -7.74 29.87 -6.00
C CYS A 130 -8.03 30.38 -7.42
N ILE A 131 -7.02 30.37 -8.29
CA ILE A 131 -7.06 30.83 -9.69
C ILE A 131 -7.64 29.75 -10.60
#